data_AF-A0A1B6CNW5-F1
#
_entry.id   AF-A0A1B6CNW5-F1
#
_cell.length_a   1.000
_cell.length_b   1.000
_cell.length_c   1.000
_cell.angle_alpha   90.00
_cell.angle_beta   90.00
_cell.angle_gamma   90.00
#
_symmetry.space_group_name_H-M   'P 1'
#
loop_
_entity.id
_entity.type
_entity.pdbx_description
1 polymer ?
#
loop_
_entity_poly.entity_id
_entity_poly.type
_entity_poly.pdbx_seq_one_letter_code
_entity_poly.pdbx_strand_id
1 'polypeptide(L)'
;LKYNMLDSYWAESADIEEFINMMTHAEIQTKVEPLLNNEDVVLSKMVRIGSNETIILNRVINQPHGYGTSYQVPLYFDLQLQFMFENGYLKITSMSPITVRIPNKEIGQHLADCIYNTGFFKRKFNFSMPKVRTINDAINWLEDPKSFVEFTKSIADLFAESTVQLPKNSVELHRALFTFMNRKGNFEHVIGQNNFIVGRNLDIIVIRADGVAVIIKALY
;
A
#
# COMPACT_ATOMS: atom_id res chain seq x y z
N LEU A 1 -1.20 -24.13 -31.39
CA LEU A 1 -0.82 -23.25 -30.25
C LEU A 1 0.32 -23.94 -29.52
N LYS A 2 1.55 -23.43 -29.65
CA LYS A 2 2.75 -24.05 -29.07
C LYS A 2 2.80 -23.71 -27.57
N TYR A 3 3.06 -24.73 -26.76
CA TYR A 3 3.05 -24.75 -25.29
C TYR A 3 4.08 -23.84 -24.59
N ASN A 4 4.86 -23.03 -25.32
CA ASN A 4 5.92 -22.18 -24.77
C ASN A 4 5.53 -20.70 -24.63
N MET A 5 4.25 -20.33 -24.78
CA MET A 5 3.75 -18.96 -24.53
C MET A 5 3.11 -18.78 -23.15
N LEU A 6 3.08 -19.82 -22.32
CA LEU A 6 2.58 -19.76 -20.95
C LEU A 6 3.68 -19.41 -19.92
N ASP A 7 4.95 -19.51 -20.32
CA ASP A 7 6.09 -19.26 -19.44
C ASP A 7 6.46 -17.77 -19.32
N SER A 8 5.77 -16.87 -20.03
CA SER A 8 6.02 -15.42 -19.97
C SER A 8 4.98 -14.64 -19.15
N TYR A 9 4.13 -15.32 -18.38
CA TYR A 9 3.09 -14.67 -17.55
C TYR A 9 3.53 -14.31 -16.14
N TRP A 10 4.73 -14.73 -15.75
CA TRP A 10 5.37 -14.30 -14.53
C TRP A 10 6.46 -13.34 -14.97
N ALA A 11 6.16 -12.05 -14.87
CA ALA A 11 7.13 -10.97 -15.02
C ALA A 11 8.44 -11.40 -14.36
N GLU A 12 9.57 -11.19 -15.04
CA GLU A 12 10.87 -11.58 -14.51
C GLU A 12 11.00 -10.97 -13.10
N SER A 13 11.64 -11.65 -12.16
CA SER A 13 11.69 -11.20 -10.76
C SER A 13 12.18 -9.74 -10.57
N ALA A 14 12.90 -9.20 -11.56
CA ALA A 14 13.29 -7.80 -11.64
C ALA A 14 12.09 -6.85 -11.84
N ASP A 15 11.13 -7.20 -12.71
CA ASP A 15 9.94 -6.39 -13.02
C ASP A 15 9.05 -6.18 -11.78
N ILE A 16 9.01 -7.16 -10.87
CA ILE A 16 8.22 -7.09 -9.63
C ILE A 16 8.84 -6.12 -8.63
N GLU A 17 10.16 -6.15 -8.46
CA GLU A 17 10.86 -5.23 -7.55
C GLU A 17 10.77 -3.79 -8.06
N GLU A 18 10.92 -3.60 -9.37
CA GLU A 18 10.75 -2.30 -10.03
C GLU A 18 9.33 -1.78 -9.89
N PHE A 19 8.33 -2.63 -10.11
CA PHE A 19 6.92 -2.30 -9.86
C PHE A 19 6.69 -1.88 -8.39
N ILE A 20 7.19 -2.65 -7.42
CA ILE A 20 7.06 -2.32 -5.99
C ILE A 20 7.70 -0.96 -5.70
N ASN A 21 8.91 -0.71 -6.23
CA ASN A 21 9.61 0.56 -6.08
C ASN A 21 8.79 1.72 -6.63
N MET A 22 8.17 1.54 -7.80
CA MET A 22 7.28 2.54 -8.38
C MET A 22 6.13 2.86 -7.42
N MET A 23 5.45 1.85 -6.87
CA MET A 23 4.30 2.02 -5.96
C MET A 23 4.64 2.77 -4.64
N THR A 24 5.92 3.06 -4.37
CA THR A 24 6.34 3.91 -3.24
C THR A 24 6.23 5.42 -3.50
N HIS A 25 6.08 5.84 -4.76
CA HIS A 25 5.98 7.25 -5.15
C HIS A 25 4.66 7.89 -4.68
N ALA A 26 4.77 9.07 -4.04
CA ALA A 26 3.63 9.75 -3.42
C ALA A 26 2.48 10.09 -4.38
N GLU A 27 2.81 10.43 -5.63
CA GLU A 27 1.81 10.75 -6.66
C GLU A 27 1.03 9.51 -7.09
N ILE A 28 1.70 8.37 -7.26
CA ILE A 28 1.07 7.07 -7.56
C ILE A 28 0.15 6.68 -6.42
N GLN A 29 0.65 6.77 -5.18
CA GLN A 29 -0.13 6.38 -4.01
C GLN A 29 -1.40 7.20 -3.87
N THR A 30 -1.34 8.52 -4.08
CA THR A 30 -2.52 9.41 -4.07
C THR A 30 -3.58 9.02 -5.10
N LYS A 31 -3.18 8.41 -6.22
CA LYS A 31 -4.07 8.06 -7.33
C LYS A 31 -4.57 6.62 -7.32
N VAL A 32 -3.78 5.68 -6.78
CA VAL A 32 -4.17 4.27 -6.63
C VAL A 32 -4.91 4.04 -5.31
N GLU A 33 -4.72 4.87 -4.29
CA GLU A 33 -5.48 4.77 -3.04
C GLU A 33 -7.01 4.80 -3.25
N PRO A 34 -7.59 5.68 -4.09
CA PRO A 34 -9.01 5.62 -4.46
C PRO A 34 -9.43 4.26 -5.04
N LEU A 35 -8.62 3.70 -5.96
CA LEU A 35 -8.88 2.37 -6.54
C LEU A 35 -8.88 1.27 -5.46
N LEU A 36 -8.02 1.40 -4.45
CA LEU A 36 -7.97 0.52 -3.28
C LEU A 36 -9.20 0.66 -2.35
N ASN A 37 -9.93 1.76 -2.44
CA ASN A 37 -11.14 2.00 -1.65
C ASN A 37 -12.43 1.70 -2.43
N ASN A 38 -12.32 0.95 -3.54
CA ASN A 38 -13.42 0.67 -4.49
C ASN A 38 -14.04 1.93 -5.09
N GLU A 39 -13.27 3.02 -5.21
CA GLU A 39 -13.68 4.20 -5.96
C GLU A 39 -13.31 4.01 -7.42
N ASP A 40 -14.28 4.23 -8.31
CA ASP A 40 -14.05 4.24 -9.75
C ASP A 40 -13.18 5.45 -10.12
N VAL A 41 -12.04 5.21 -10.77
CA VAL A 41 -11.18 6.31 -11.25
C VAL A 41 -11.43 6.54 -12.73
N VAL A 42 -11.79 7.78 -13.07
CA VAL A 42 -11.94 8.23 -14.45
C VAL A 42 -10.57 8.61 -15.00
N LEU A 43 -10.17 7.94 -16.08
CA LEU A 43 -8.97 8.29 -16.81
C LEU A 43 -9.32 9.36 -17.85
N SER A 44 -8.58 10.47 -17.80
CA SER A 44 -8.55 11.42 -18.91
C SER A 44 -8.13 10.66 -20.17
N LYS A 45 -8.82 10.90 -21.29
CA LYS A 45 -8.58 10.20 -22.56
C LYS A 45 -7.08 10.18 -22.86
N MET A 46 -6.46 9.01 -22.76
CA MET A 46 -5.04 8.83 -23.10
C MET A 46 -4.86 9.32 -24.53
N VAL A 47 -4.05 10.37 -24.68
CA VAL A 47 -3.63 10.85 -26.00
C VAL A 47 -2.87 9.70 -26.65
N ARG A 48 -3.14 9.44 -27.93
CA ARG A 48 -2.47 8.39 -28.72
C ARG A 48 -0.99 8.32 -28.36
N ILE A 49 -0.56 7.15 -27.91
CA ILE A 49 0.82 6.87 -27.52
C ILE A 49 1.66 6.85 -28.79
N GLY A 50 2.58 7.81 -28.89
CA GLY A 50 3.59 7.83 -29.92
C GLY A 50 4.82 7.01 -29.53
N SER A 51 5.81 7.00 -30.40
CA SER A 51 7.08 6.30 -30.17
C SER A 51 7.83 6.84 -28.96
N ASN A 52 7.68 8.14 -28.64
CA ASN A 52 8.34 8.75 -27.49
C ASN A 52 7.78 8.24 -26.17
N GLU A 53 6.46 8.12 -26.07
CA GLU A 53 5.77 7.59 -24.90
C GLU A 53 6.11 6.10 -24.69
N THR A 54 6.28 5.35 -25.79
CA THR A 54 6.75 3.96 -25.74
C THR A 54 8.19 3.86 -25.21
N ILE A 55 9.08 4.75 -25.63
CA ILE A 55 10.46 4.82 -25.13
C ILE A 55 10.47 5.21 -23.65
N ILE A 56 9.61 6.15 -23.24
CA ILE A 56 9.48 6.55 -21.84
C ILE A 56 8.96 5.37 -21.02
N LEU A 57 7.92 4.66 -21.47
CA LEU A 57 7.38 3.48 -20.81
C LEU A 57 8.45 2.39 -20.65
N ASN A 58 9.20 2.11 -21.72
CA ASN A 58 10.31 1.17 -21.68
C ASN A 58 11.40 1.59 -20.65
N ARG A 59 11.65 2.89 -20.54
CA ARG A 59 12.57 3.44 -19.53
C ARG A 59 11.99 3.38 -18.11
N VAL A 60 10.68 3.59 -17.95
CA VAL A 60 9.98 3.47 -16.65
C VAL A 60 10.11 2.06 -16.11
N ILE A 61 9.91 1.07 -16.99
CA ILE A 61 10.00 -0.35 -16.65
C ILE A 61 11.45 -0.68 -16.26
N ASN A 62 12.39 -0.58 -17.20
CA ASN A 62 13.76 -1.08 -16.95
C ASN A 62 14.62 -0.19 -16.03
N GLN A 63 14.19 1.04 -15.77
CA GLN A 63 14.95 2.04 -15.01
C GLN A 63 13.99 3.00 -14.28
N PRO A 64 13.20 2.53 -13.30
CA PRO A 64 12.31 3.42 -12.55
C PRO A 64 13.16 4.49 -11.84
N HIS A 65 13.08 5.74 -12.31
CA HIS A 65 13.97 6.79 -11.82
C HIS A 65 13.61 7.15 -10.37
N GLY A 66 14.49 6.80 -9.44
CA GLY A 66 14.49 7.35 -8.10
C GLY A 66 14.82 8.85 -8.15
N TYR A 67 13.79 9.69 -7.98
CA TYR A 67 13.86 11.15 -7.81
C TYR A 67 14.60 11.93 -8.91
N GLY A 68 13.84 12.72 -9.70
CA GLY A 68 14.42 13.88 -10.38
C GLY A 68 13.94 14.18 -11.80
N THR A 69 13.01 13.41 -12.37
CA THR A 69 12.52 13.75 -13.71
C THR A 69 11.48 14.86 -13.62
N SER A 70 11.93 16.09 -13.90
CA SER A 70 11.12 17.28 -14.22
C SER A 70 10.30 17.14 -15.51
N TYR A 71 10.25 15.94 -16.11
CA TYR A 71 9.37 15.64 -17.22
C TYR A 71 7.93 15.57 -16.71
N GLN A 72 7.08 16.38 -17.35
CA GLN A 72 5.64 16.51 -17.14
C GLN A 72 5.01 15.32 -16.40
N VAL A 73 4.86 15.48 -15.08
CA VAL A 73 4.23 14.55 -14.14
C VAL A 73 2.97 13.85 -14.68
N PRO A 74 2.08 14.52 -15.45
CA PRO A 74 0.90 13.85 -16.02
C PRO A 74 1.23 12.67 -16.95
N LEU A 75 2.29 12.77 -17.77
CA LEU A 75 2.63 11.76 -18.77
C LEU A 75 3.18 10.48 -18.12
N TYR A 76 4.00 10.64 -17.08
CA TYR A 76 4.60 9.49 -16.37
C TYR A 76 3.54 8.66 -15.67
N PHE A 77 2.54 9.29 -15.08
CA PHE A 77 1.41 8.62 -14.43
C PHE A 77 0.52 7.86 -15.42
N ASP A 78 0.14 8.48 -16.55
CA ASP A 78 -0.71 7.84 -17.55
C ASP A 78 -0.05 6.56 -18.11
N LEU A 79 1.27 6.61 -18.32
CA LEU A 79 2.08 5.46 -18.71
C LEU A 79 2.09 4.34 -17.64
N GLN A 80 2.08 4.70 -16.36
CA GLN A 80 2.02 3.71 -15.26
C GLN A 80 0.67 3.05 -15.13
N LEU A 81 -0.42 3.81 -15.25
CA LEU A 81 -1.75 3.22 -15.30
C LEU A 81 -1.93 2.31 -16.50
N GLN A 82 -1.33 2.67 -17.63
CA GLN A 82 -1.28 1.81 -18.80
C GLN A 82 -0.51 0.53 -18.51
N PHE A 83 0.68 0.59 -17.91
CA PHE A 83 1.41 -0.59 -17.48
C PHE A 83 0.56 -1.49 -16.57
N MET A 84 -0.11 -0.89 -15.58
CA MET A 84 -1.02 -1.61 -14.69
C MET A 84 -2.19 -2.25 -15.46
N PHE A 85 -2.74 -1.56 -16.45
CA PHE A 85 -3.79 -2.10 -17.32
C PHE A 85 -3.30 -3.27 -18.19
N GLU A 86 -2.16 -3.12 -18.85
CA GLU A 86 -1.55 -4.14 -19.72
C GLU A 86 -1.16 -5.40 -18.94
N ASN A 87 -0.75 -5.23 -17.68
CA ASN A 87 -0.41 -6.34 -16.78
C ASN A 87 -1.61 -6.85 -15.95
N GLY A 88 -2.82 -6.40 -16.25
CA GLY A 88 -4.04 -6.92 -15.63
C GLY A 88 -4.30 -6.46 -14.20
N TYR A 89 -3.56 -5.49 -13.67
CA TYR A 89 -3.84 -4.84 -12.38
C TYR A 89 -5.11 -3.98 -12.41
N LEU A 90 -5.50 -3.52 -13.60
CA LEU A 90 -6.68 -2.68 -13.82
C LEU A 90 -7.57 -3.28 -14.91
N LYS A 91 -8.88 -3.11 -14.76
CA LYS A 91 -9.90 -3.48 -15.74
C LYS A 91 -10.77 -2.29 -16.09
N ILE A 92 -10.98 -2.06 -17.38
CA ILE A 92 -11.92 -1.06 -17.87
C ILE A 92 -13.36 -1.49 -17.56
N THR A 93 -14.13 -0.58 -16.95
CA THR A 93 -15.56 -0.74 -16.63
C THR A 93 -16.46 0.10 -17.53
N SER A 94 -15.95 1.22 -18.05
CA SER A 94 -16.63 2.10 -19.00
C SER A 94 -15.63 2.66 -19.99
N MET A 95 -16.05 2.91 -21.24
CA MET A 95 -15.19 3.47 -22.30
C MET A 95 -15.48 4.95 -22.60
N SER A 96 -16.54 5.53 -22.03
CA SER A 96 -16.91 6.94 -22.25
C SER A 96 -17.69 7.50 -21.05
N PRO A 97 -17.01 8.10 -20.06
CA PRO A 97 -15.55 8.25 -19.96
C PRO A 97 -14.85 6.90 -19.69
N ILE A 98 -13.53 6.82 -19.93
CA ILE A 98 -12.77 5.62 -19.57
C ILE A 98 -12.72 5.52 -18.04
N THR A 99 -13.28 4.46 -17.50
CA THR A 99 -13.28 4.17 -16.06
C THR A 99 -12.57 2.85 -15.83
N VAL A 100 -11.71 2.79 -14.82
CA VAL A 100 -10.97 1.58 -14.46
C VAL A 100 -11.24 1.18 -13.01
N ARG A 101 -11.18 -0.12 -12.74
CA ARG A 101 -11.25 -0.71 -11.40
C ARG A 101 -10.22 -1.81 -11.22
N ILE A 102 -9.92 -2.16 -9.98
CA ILE A 102 -9.16 -3.37 -9.66
C ILE A 102 -10.05 -4.60 -9.95
N PRO A 103 -9.58 -5.58 -10.74
CA PRO A 103 -10.43 -6.64 -11.26
C PRO A 103 -10.84 -7.69 -10.22
N ASN A 104 -10.01 -7.94 -9.20
CA ASN A 104 -10.25 -8.95 -8.17
C ASN A 104 -9.53 -8.57 -6.85
N LYS A 105 -9.77 -9.37 -5.82
CA LYS A 105 -9.32 -9.07 -4.45
C LYS A 105 -7.85 -9.36 -4.25
N GLU A 106 -7.32 -10.37 -4.92
CA GLU A 106 -5.93 -10.80 -4.86
C GLU A 106 -5.00 -9.71 -5.37
N ILE A 107 -5.36 -9.11 -6.50
CA ILE A 107 -4.66 -7.96 -7.08
C ILE A 107 -4.80 -6.73 -6.19
N GLY A 108 -5.99 -6.48 -5.64
CA GLY A 108 -6.19 -5.37 -4.69
C GLY A 108 -5.35 -5.52 -3.42
N GLN A 109 -5.24 -6.74 -2.89
CA GLN A 109 -4.39 -7.05 -1.75
C GLN A 109 -2.91 -6.82 -2.08
N HIS A 110 -2.44 -7.32 -3.23
CA HIS A 110 -1.06 -7.12 -3.67
C HIS A 110 -0.72 -5.63 -3.83
N LEU A 111 -1.60 -4.85 -4.47
CA LEU A 111 -1.43 -3.40 -4.62
C LEU A 111 -1.42 -2.68 -3.26
N ALA A 112 -2.31 -3.08 -2.34
CA ALA A 112 -2.36 -2.56 -0.98
C ALA A 112 -1.05 -2.81 -0.23
N ASP A 113 -0.46 -4.00 -0.37
CA ASP A 113 0.81 -4.35 0.27
C ASP A 113 2.00 -3.56 -0.31
N CYS A 114 1.94 -3.18 -1.58
CA CYS A 114 2.93 -2.29 -2.20
C CYS A 114 2.80 -0.83 -1.72
N ILE A 115 1.57 -0.32 -1.66
CA ILE A 115 1.27 1.09 -1.32
C ILE A 115 1.39 1.36 0.18
N TYR A 116 0.75 0.54 1.01
CA TYR A 116 0.66 0.73 2.45
C TYR A 116 1.97 0.31 3.12
N ASN A 117 2.94 1.21 3.01
CA ASN A 117 4.24 1.10 3.64
C ASN A 117 4.45 2.22 4.66
N THR A 118 5.53 2.14 5.44
CA THR A 118 5.84 3.15 6.46
C THR A 118 6.01 4.56 5.88
N GLY A 119 6.48 4.67 4.64
CA GLY A 119 6.64 5.95 3.94
C GLY A 119 5.31 6.61 3.59
N PHE A 120 4.34 5.82 3.11
CA PHE A 120 2.97 6.27 2.86
C PHE A 120 2.34 6.86 4.13
N PHE A 121 2.31 6.09 5.22
CA PHE A 121 1.68 6.56 6.47
C PHE A 121 2.44 7.72 7.11
N LYS A 122 3.78 7.75 7.02
CA LYS A 122 4.57 8.88 7.49
C LYS A 122 4.19 10.17 6.76
N ARG A 123 4.01 10.13 5.43
CA ARG A 123 3.55 11.29 4.67
C ARG A 123 2.12 11.69 5.03
N LYS A 124 1.23 10.70 5.18
CA LYS A 124 -0.19 10.94 5.43
C LYS A 124 -0.46 11.54 6.81
N PHE A 125 0.20 11.03 7.85
CA PHE A 125 -0.06 11.41 9.24
C PHE A 125 1.05 12.23 9.89
N ASN A 126 2.16 12.47 9.19
CA ASN A 126 3.29 13.26 9.66
C ASN A 126 3.86 12.80 11.03
N PHE A 127 3.91 11.50 11.29
CA PHE A 127 4.50 10.98 12.53
C PHE A 127 6.02 10.82 12.46
N SER A 128 6.63 10.62 13.62
CA SER A 128 8.07 10.31 13.76
C SER A 128 8.33 8.81 13.91
N MET A 129 9.42 8.31 13.32
CA MET A 129 9.82 6.90 13.46
C MET A 129 10.13 6.46 14.89
N PRO A 130 10.68 7.31 15.78
CA PRO A 130 10.81 6.97 17.20
C PRO A 130 9.48 6.58 17.86
N LYS A 131 8.38 7.28 17.55
CA LYS A 131 7.04 6.95 18.09
C LYS A 131 6.53 5.60 17.60
N VAL A 132 6.84 5.22 16.36
CA VAL A 132 6.54 3.88 15.84
C VAL A 132 7.27 2.80 16.64
N ARG A 133 8.52 3.04 17.04
CA ARG A 133 9.26 2.10 17.90
C ARG A 133 8.62 1.98 19.28
N THR A 134 8.20 3.10 19.88
CA THR A 134 7.50 3.10 21.17
C THR A 134 6.25 2.22 21.16
N ILE A 135 5.47 2.22 20.08
CA ILE A 135 4.31 1.32 19.93
C ILE A 135 4.76 -0.15 19.94
N ASN A 136 5.76 -0.49 19.11
CA ASN A 136 6.26 -1.86 19.01
C ASN A 136 6.87 -2.35 20.33
N ASP A 137 7.57 -1.47 21.05
CA ASP A 137 8.12 -1.76 22.37
C ASP A 137 6.99 -1.98 23.39
N ALA A 138 5.94 -1.15 23.38
CA ALA A 138 4.81 -1.31 24.29
C ALA A 138 4.06 -2.64 24.11
N ILE A 139 3.97 -3.17 22.89
CA ILE A 139 3.40 -4.49 22.62
C ILE A 139 4.26 -5.60 23.25
N ASN A 140 5.60 -5.46 23.20
CA ASN A 140 6.50 -6.44 23.78
C ASN A 140 6.33 -6.60 25.30
N TRP A 141 5.85 -5.56 25.99
CA TRP A 141 5.64 -5.55 27.44
C TRP A 141 4.16 -5.65 27.85
N LEU A 142 3.27 -5.98 26.91
CA LEU A 142 1.84 -6.07 27.17
C LEU A 142 1.50 -7.33 27.99
N GLU A 143 1.20 -7.17 29.28
CA GLU A 143 0.94 -8.28 30.22
C GLU A 143 -0.22 -8.00 31.19
N ASP A 144 -0.43 -6.73 31.54
CA ASP A 144 -1.37 -6.31 32.57
C ASP A 144 -2.20 -5.07 32.16
N PRO A 145 -3.25 -4.69 32.90
CA PRO A 145 -4.07 -3.52 32.58
C PRO A 145 -3.29 -2.20 32.49
N LYS A 146 -2.19 -2.02 33.22
CA LYS A 146 -1.36 -0.81 33.17
C LYS A 146 -0.56 -0.76 31.88
N SER A 147 0.07 -1.86 31.47
CA SER A 147 0.78 -1.99 30.20
C SER A 147 -0.17 -1.77 29.00
N PHE A 148 -1.44 -2.19 29.12
CA PHE A 148 -2.45 -1.89 28.11
C PHE A 148 -2.76 -0.39 27.99
N VAL A 149 -2.85 0.32 29.13
CA VAL A 149 -2.99 1.78 29.12
C VAL A 149 -1.77 2.45 28.48
N GLU A 150 -0.56 1.96 28.73
CA GLU A 150 0.66 2.49 28.10
C GLU A 150 0.68 2.24 26.58
N PHE A 151 0.26 1.06 26.14
CA PHE A 151 0.11 0.73 24.73
C PHE A 151 -0.90 1.66 24.03
N THR A 152 -2.10 1.84 24.59
CA THR A 152 -3.11 2.74 24.01
C THR A 152 -2.65 4.20 23.94
N LYS A 153 -1.91 4.68 24.97
CA LYS A 153 -1.27 6.00 24.95
C LYS A 153 -0.23 6.11 23.84
N SER A 154 0.61 5.10 23.64
CA SER A 154 1.62 5.13 22.57
C SER A 154 1.00 5.26 21.17
N ILE A 155 -0.17 4.66 20.95
CA ILE A 155 -0.94 4.82 19.72
C ILE A 155 -1.44 6.26 19.60
N ALA A 156 -2.04 6.81 20.66
CA ALA A 156 -2.51 8.19 20.64
C ALA A 156 -1.37 9.20 20.38
N ASP A 157 -0.22 9.00 21.02
CA ASP A 157 0.96 9.85 20.91
C ASP A 157 1.56 9.84 19.49
N LEU A 158 1.45 8.71 18.77
CA LEU A 158 1.87 8.61 17.37
C LEU A 158 1.18 9.65 16.49
N PHE A 159 -0.12 9.87 16.72
CA PHE A 159 -0.93 10.77 15.92
C PHE A 159 -1.16 12.15 16.58
N ALA A 160 -0.61 12.40 17.78
CA ALA A 160 -0.80 13.66 18.51
C ALA A 160 -0.25 14.90 17.77
N GLU A 161 0.75 14.71 16.91
CA GLU A 161 1.34 15.77 16.07
C GLU A 161 0.79 15.77 14.63
N SER A 162 -0.20 14.91 14.34
CA SER A 162 -0.82 14.85 13.03
C SER A 162 -1.58 16.15 12.75
N THR A 163 -1.27 16.78 11.62
CA THR A 163 -2.07 17.89 11.07
C THR A 163 -3.38 17.40 10.45
N VAL A 164 -3.53 16.09 10.28
CA VAL A 164 -4.72 15.41 9.77
C VAL A 164 -5.60 14.94 10.92
N GLN A 165 -6.91 14.92 10.70
CA GLN A 165 -7.89 14.37 11.63
C GLN A 165 -7.45 12.97 12.09
N LEU A 166 -7.35 12.80 13.42
CA LEU A 166 -7.03 11.52 14.05
C LEU A 166 -7.90 10.41 13.44
N PRO A 167 -7.32 9.31 12.95
CA PRO A 167 -8.13 8.21 12.49
C PRO A 167 -8.93 7.68 13.70
N LYS A 168 -10.26 7.61 13.54
CA LYS A 168 -11.12 6.87 14.48
C LYS A 168 -10.68 5.40 14.51
N ASN A 169 -11.30 4.56 15.33
CA ASN A 169 -11.14 3.12 15.17
C ASN A 169 -11.61 2.67 13.78
N SER A 170 -10.71 2.67 12.81
CA SER A 170 -11.00 2.61 11.38
C SER A 170 -10.09 1.57 10.73
N VAL A 171 -10.51 1.09 9.55
CA VAL A 171 -9.69 0.16 8.76
C VAL A 171 -8.29 0.74 8.50
N GLU A 172 -8.21 2.05 8.32
CA GLU A 172 -6.96 2.76 8.08
C GLU A 172 -6.01 2.74 9.28
N LEU A 173 -6.52 2.97 10.50
CA LEU A 173 -5.72 2.85 11.72
C LEU A 173 -5.15 1.43 11.84
N HIS A 174 -5.97 0.41 11.59
CA HIS A 174 -5.55 -0.99 11.63
C HIS A 174 -4.49 -1.30 10.56
N ARG A 175 -4.64 -0.79 9.32
CA ARG A 175 -3.61 -0.94 8.27
C ARG A 175 -2.28 -0.29 8.67
N ALA A 176 -2.34 0.90 9.28
CA ALA A 176 -1.14 1.59 9.77
C ALA A 176 -0.44 0.77 10.87
N LEU A 177 -1.19 0.33 11.88
CA LEU A 177 -0.68 -0.49 12.98
C LEU A 177 -0.07 -1.81 12.47
N PHE A 178 -0.77 -2.53 11.59
CA PHE A 178 -0.26 -3.74 10.96
C PHE A 178 1.06 -3.48 10.22
N THR A 179 1.11 -2.41 9.43
CA THR A 179 2.33 -2.03 8.68
C THR A 179 3.50 -1.75 9.61
N PHE A 180 3.27 -1.07 10.74
CA PHE A 180 4.30 -0.75 11.71
C PHE A 180 4.81 -1.99 12.43
N MET A 181 3.91 -2.86 12.89
CA MET A 181 4.29 -4.08 13.60
C MET A 181 5.00 -5.04 12.65
N ASN A 182 4.46 -5.27 11.45
CA ASN A 182 5.02 -6.21 10.48
C ASN A 182 6.39 -5.77 9.92
N ARG A 183 6.58 -4.48 9.66
CA ARG A 183 7.82 -3.99 9.01
C ARG A 183 8.87 -3.42 9.97
N LYS A 184 8.51 -3.07 11.20
CA LYS A 184 9.38 -2.39 12.17
C LYS A 184 9.38 -3.02 13.56
N GLY A 185 8.51 -4.00 13.81
CA GLY A 185 8.48 -4.72 15.06
C GLY A 185 9.56 -5.80 15.10
N ASN A 186 10.00 -6.13 16.32
CA ASN A 186 10.82 -7.31 16.58
C ASN A 186 9.91 -8.41 17.12
N PHE A 187 9.08 -8.97 16.25
CA PHE A 187 8.10 -10.00 16.56
C PHE A 187 8.42 -11.26 15.77
N GLU A 188 8.07 -12.43 16.31
CA GLU A 188 8.27 -13.70 15.62
C GLU A 188 7.39 -13.77 14.37
N HIS A 189 6.11 -13.43 14.55
CA HIS A 189 5.14 -13.33 13.47
C HIS A 189 4.19 -12.16 13.69
N VAL A 190 3.80 -11.51 12.59
CA VAL A 190 2.68 -10.56 12.56
C VAL A 190 1.69 -11.07 11.54
N ILE A 191 0.56 -11.59 12.03
CA ILE A 191 -0.51 -12.12 11.20
C ILE A 191 -1.60 -11.06 11.11
N GLY A 192 -1.94 -10.72 9.89
CA GLY A 192 -2.93 -9.72 9.54
C GLY A 192 -2.94 -9.55 8.03
N GLN A 193 -3.88 -8.75 7.53
CA GLN A 193 -3.94 -8.41 6.11
C GLN A 193 -4.07 -6.89 5.98
N ASN A 194 -3.54 -6.32 4.91
CA ASN A 194 -3.95 -4.97 4.51
C ASN A 194 -5.30 -5.09 3.79
N ASN A 195 -6.38 -5.45 4.48
CA ASN A 195 -7.65 -5.82 3.84
C ASN A 195 -8.11 -4.71 2.87
N PHE A 196 -7.97 -4.97 1.58
CA PHE A 196 -8.72 -4.35 0.49
C PHE A 196 -10.21 -4.75 0.55
N ILE A 197 -10.54 -5.73 1.38
CA ILE A 197 -11.88 -6.30 1.51
C ILE A 197 -12.73 -5.48 2.48
N VAL A 198 -13.70 -4.76 1.94
CA VAL A 198 -14.85 -4.23 2.70
C VAL A 198 -15.54 -5.38 3.43
N GLY A 199 -15.62 -5.29 4.76
CA GLY A 199 -16.49 -6.16 5.58
C GLY A 199 -15.86 -7.39 6.23
N ARG A 200 -14.52 -7.54 6.27
CA ARG A 200 -13.86 -8.50 7.19
C ARG A 200 -12.91 -7.79 8.14
N ASN A 201 -13.14 -7.99 9.43
CA ASN A 201 -12.42 -7.37 10.53
C ASN A 201 -10.94 -7.76 10.48
N LEU A 202 -10.07 -6.77 10.66
CA LEU A 202 -8.63 -6.97 10.79
C LEU A 202 -8.26 -7.07 12.26
N ASP A 203 -8.38 -8.28 12.78
CA ASP A 203 -7.65 -8.61 13.99
C ASP A 203 -6.18 -8.70 13.60
N ILE A 204 -5.34 -7.88 14.24
CA ILE A 204 -3.89 -7.97 14.11
C ILE A 204 -3.43 -8.93 15.20
N ILE A 205 -2.81 -10.03 14.80
CA ILE A 205 -2.22 -10.99 15.73
C ILE A 205 -0.71 -10.80 15.68
N VAL A 206 -0.13 -10.44 16.82
CA VAL A 206 1.31 -10.31 16.99
C VAL A 206 1.78 -11.45 17.88
N ILE A 207 2.68 -12.28 17.37
CA ILE A 207 3.36 -13.33 18.13
C ILE A 207 4.71 -12.75 18.56
N ARG A 208 4.85 -12.52 19.86
CA ARG A 208 6.08 -12.04 20.48
C ARG A 208 7.14 -13.14 20.52
N ALA A 209 8.40 -12.74 20.69
CA ALA A 209 9.52 -13.67 20.81
C ALA A 209 9.47 -14.57 22.06
N ASP A 210 8.65 -14.22 23.06
CA ASP A 210 8.40 -15.03 24.26
C ASP A 210 7.25 -16.05 24.07
N GLY A 211 6.68 -16.14 22.87
CA GLY A 211 5.59 -17.05 22.53
C GLY A 211 4.19 -16.54 22.90
N VAL A 212 4.07 -15.31 23.41
CA VAL A 212 2.76 -14.73 23.70
C VAL A 212 2.12 -14.16 22.44
N ALA A 213 0.86 -14.54 22.21
CA ALA A 213 0.03 -14.02 21.13
C ALA A 213 -0.83 -12.85 21.63
N VAL A 214 -0.58 -11.66 21.08
CA VAL A 214 -1.38 -10.44 21.32
C VAL A 214 -2.36 -10.25 20.17
N ILE A 215 -3.65 -10.10 20.49
CA ILE A 215 -4.71 -9.90 19.49
C ILE A 215 -5.27 -8.48 19.64
N ILE A 216 -5.08 -7.66 18.62
CA ILE A 216 -5.64 -6.31 18.52
C ILE A 216 -6.89 -6.37 17.65
N LYS A 217 -8.05 -6.34 18.29
CA LYS A 217 -9.34 -6.46 17.60
C LYS A 217 -9.87 -5.13 17.08
N ALA A 218 -10.36 -5.14 15.85
CA ALA A 218 -11.11 -4.00 15.31
C ALA A 218 -12.53 -4.01 15.86
N LEU A 219 -12.82 -3.14 16.84
CA LEU A 219 -14.18 -2.94 17.37
C LEU A 219 -14.97 -1.97 16.47
N TYR A 220 -16.00 -2.47 15.80
CA TYR A 220 -17.01 -1.65 15.10
C TYR A 220 -18.34 -1.71 15.83
#